data_AF-A0A2G6VRK5-F1
#
_entry.id   AF-A0A2G6VRK5-F1
#
_cell.length_a   1.000
_cell.length_b   1.000
_cell.length_c   1.000
_cell.angle_alpha   90.00
_cell.angle_beta   90.00
_cell.angle_gamma   90.00
#
_symmetry.space_group_name_H-M   'P 1'
#
loop_
_entity.id
_entity.type
_entity.pdbx_description
1 polymer ?
#
loop_
_entity_poly.entity_id
_entity_poly.type
_entity_poly.pdbx_seq_one_letter_code
_entity_poly.pdbx_strand_id
1 'polypeptide(L)'
;MNYLEKLLVGVNVEWKYLGNESFIEIANSGRKPVKASERSQGKVPYYGANNIQDYVEGYTHNGEYVLIAEDGTQSANSSDIDHPIPI
;
A
#
# COMPACT_ATOMS: atom_id res chain seq x y z
N MET A 1 1.31 -7.83 28.93
CA MET A 1 0.68 -8.11 27.62
C MET A 1 1.04 -7.01 26.65
N ASN A 2 1.58 -7.38 25.50
CA ASN A 2 1.80 -6.43 24.41
C ASN A 2 0.46 -6.01 23.77
N TYR A 3 0.47 -5.02 22.90
CA TYR A 3 -0.75 -4.50 22.28
C TYR A 3 -1.49 -5.55 21.44
N LEU A 4 -0.75 -6.40 20.73
CA LEU A 4 -1.31 -7.47 19.91
C LEU A 4 -2.08 -8.48 20.77
N GLU A 5 -1.50 -8.93 21.88
CA GLU A 5 -2.16 -9.86 22.81
C GLU A 5 -3.47 -9.31 23.36
N LYS A 6 -3.56 -7.99 23.58
CA LYS A 6 -4.80 -7.33 24.03
C LYS A 6 -5.90 -7.37 22.97
N LEU A 7 -5.54 -7.23 21.68
CA LEU A 7 -6.49 -7.29 20.57
C LEU A 7 -7.08 -8.69 20.37
N LEU A 8 -6.37 -9.73 20.81
CA LEU A 8 -6.73 -11.12 20.55
C LEU A 8 -7.40 -11.83 21.74
N VAL A 9 -7.62 -11.14 22.87
CA VAL A 9 -8.20 -11.76 24.07
C VAL A 9 -9.61 -12.29 23.81
N GLY A 10 -9.83 -13.58 24.09
CA GLY A 10 -11.14 -14.23 23.99
C GLY A 10 -11.56 -14.59 22.56
N VAL A 11 -10.69 -14.37 21.57
CA VAL A 11 -10.94 -14.69 20.17
C VAL A 11 -10.09 -15.89 19.77
N ASN A 12 -10.70 -16.89 19.14
CA ASN A 12 -9.94 -17.97 18.51
C ASN A 12 -9.34 -17.45 17.20
N VAL A 13 -8.02 -17.55 17.05
CA VAL A 13 -7.30 -17.07 15.88
C VAL A 13 -6.53 -18.19 15.20
N GLU A 14 -6.43 -18.08 13.88
CA GLU A 14 -5.59 -18.94 13.06
C GLU A 14 -4.52 -18.09 12.37
N TRP A 15 -3.27 -18.53 12.44
CA TRP A 15 -2.17 -17.91 11.73
C TRP A 15 -2.08 -18.47 10.31
N LYS A 16 -2.08 -17.59 9.31
CA LYS A 16 -1.91 -17.93 7.90
C LYS A 16 -0.75 -17.16 7.29
N TYR A 17 -0.19 -17.70 6.21
CA TYR A 17 0.78 -16.95 5.40
C TYR A 17 0.11 -15.75 4.75
N LEU A 18 0.80 -14.61 4.73
CA LEU A 18 0.34 -13.37 4.11
C LEU A 18 0.00 -13.56 2.63
N GLY A 19 0.76 -14.39 1.92
CA GLY A 19 0.51 -14.71 0.50
C GLY A 19 -0.71 -15.60 0.24
N ASN A 20 -1.55 -15.89 1.24
CA ASN A 20 -2.78 -16.65 1.02
C ASN A 20 -3.85 -15.74 0.40
N GLU A 21 -4.09 -15.95 -0.89
CA GLU A 21 -5.06 -15.20 -1.70
C GLU A 21 -6.52 -15.33 -1.22
N SER A 22 -6.83 -16.27 -0.33
CA SER A 22 -8.17 -16.37 0.29
C SER A 22 -8.47 -15.22 1.26
N PHE A 23 -7.43 -14.50 1.71
CA PHE A 23 -7.56 -13.42 2.70
C PHE A 23 -7.04 -12.07 2.21
N ILE A 24 -6.13 -12.06 1.22
CA ILE A 24 -5.44 -10.85 0.76
C ILE A 24 -5.37 -10.84 -0.76
N GLU A 25 -5.64 -9.69 -1.37
CA GLU A 25 -5.37 -9.44 -2.78
C GLU A 25 -3.99 -8.80 -2.95
N ILE A 26 -3.13 -9.41 -3.77
CA ILE A 26 -1.82 -8.84 -4.14
C ILE A 26 -1.93 -8.18 -5.51
N ALA A 27 -2.08 -6.86 -5.52
CA ALA A 27 -2.28 -6.07 -6.75
C ALA A 27 -0.98 -5.54 -7.39
N ASN A 28 0.19 -6.10 -7.06
CA ASN A 28 1.48 -5.56 -7.53
C ASN A 28 1.61 -5.52 -9.07
N SER A 29 1.01 -6.49 -9.76
CA SER A 29 1.10 -6.63 -11.22
C SER A 29 0.42 -5.50 -12.01
N GLY A 30 -0.48 -4.74 -11.38
CA GLY A 30 -1.17 -3.61 -12.01
C GLY A 30 -0.36 -2.31 -12.05
N ARG A 31 0.76 -2.24 -11.32
CA ARG A 31 1.59 -1.03 -11.22
C ARG A 31 2.33 -0.73 -12.52
N LYS A 32 2.28 0.52 -12.99
CA LYS A 32 2.96 0.98 -14.21
C LYS A 32 3.84 2.19 -13.90
N PRO A 33 5.15 2.03 -13.63
CA PRO A 33 5.99 3.17 -13.26
C PRO A 33 6.03 4.23 -14.37
N VAL A 34 5.73 5.48 -14.01
CA VAL A 34 5.79 6.64 -14.91
C VAL A 34 6.98 7.53 -14.52
N LYS A 35 7.82 7.88 -15.52
CA LYS A 35 8.95 8.78 -15.29
C LYS A 35 8.45 10.16 -14.87
N ALA A 36 9.18 10.87 -14.02
CA ALA A 36 8.78 12.19 -13.53
C ALA A 36 8.45 13.19 -14.67
N SER A 37 9.19 13.15 -15.78
CA SER A 37 8.94 14.01 -16.95
C SER A 37 7.68 13.65 -17.74
N GLU A 38 7.11 12.47 -17.54
CA GLU A 38 5.95 11.93 -18.26
C GLU A 38 4.67 12.00 -17.40
N ARG A 39 4.77 12.43 -16.14
CA ARG A 39 3.64 12.54 -15.23
C ARG A 39 2.77 13.74 -15.59
N SER A 40 1.47 13.49 -15.77
CA SER A 40 0.47 14.54 -15.83
C SER A 40 0.12 14.99 -14.41
N GLN A 41 0.21 16.28 -14.12
CA GLN A 41 -0.07 16.84 -12.80
C GLN A 41 -1.54 16.66 -12.41
N GLY A 42 -1.80 16.30 -11.15
CA GLY A 42 -3.16 16.10 -10.66
C GLY A 42 -3.25 16.14 -9.14
N LYS A 43 -4.22 15.39 -8.59
CA LYS A 43 -4.52 15.37 -7.15
C LYS A 43 -4.25 14.03 -6.49
N VAL A 44 -3.91 13.00 -7.27
CA VAL A 44 -3.67 11.65 -6.73
C VAL A 44 -2.20 11.54 -6.33
N PRO A 45 -1.88 11.23 -5.07
CA PRO A 45 -0.49 11.12 -4.62
C PRO A 45 0.26 10.00 -5.37
N TYR A 46 1.43 10.33 -5.97
CA TYR A 46 2.33 9.36 -6.59
C TYR A 46 3.36 8.83 -5.59
N TYR A 47 3.23 7.58 -5.14
CA TYR A 47 4.13 6.99 -4.15
C TYR A 47 5.35 6.30 -4.76
N GLY A 48 6.51 6.52 -4.12
CA GLY A 48 7.76 5.82 -4.40
C GLY A 48 8.36 5.24 -3.12
N ALA A 49 9.62 4.82 -3.17
CA ALA A 49 10.31 4.18 -2.03
C ALA A 49 10.41 5.09 -0.78
N ASN A 50 10.30 6.41 -0.96
CA ASN A 50 10.43 7.41 0.11
C ASN A 50 9.11 8.19 0.32
N ASN A 51 7.96 7.49 0.35
CA ASN A 51 6.61 8.07 0.46
C ASN A 51 6.15 8.82 -0.81
N ILE A 52 5.25 9.79 -0.68
CA ILE A 52 4.73 10.61 -1.78
C ILE A 52 5.89 11.34 -2.48
N GLN A 53 6.02 11.12 -3.78
CA GLN A 53 7.02 11.76 -4.65
C GLN A 53 6.43 12.88 -5.51
N ASP A 54 5.11 12.84 -5.79
CA ASP A 54 4.42 13.79 -6.66
C ASP A 54 2.88 13.72 -6.48
N TYR A 55 2.13 14.52 -7.24
CA TYR A 55 0.68 14.38 -7.40
C TYR A 55 0.31 14.33 -8.88
N VAL A 56 -0.37 13.26 -9.29
CA VAL A 56 -0.64 12.94 -10.69
C VAL A 56 -2.12 12.85 -11.01
N GLU A 57 -2.44 12.89 -12.30
CA GLU A 57 -3.77 12.63 -12.83
C GLU A 57 -3.99 11.12 -12.99
N GLY A 58 -5.12 10.65 -12.47
CA GLY A 58 -5.56 9.26 -12.61
C GLY A 58 -4.90 8.27 -11.65
N TYR A 59 -5.26 6.99 -11.79
CA TYR A 59 -4.82 5.89 -10.94
C TYR A 59 -4.96 4.54 -11.65
N THR A 60 -4.26 3.52 -11.15
CA THR A 60 -4.25 2.16 -11.69
C THR A 60 -5.18 1.20 -10.94
N HIS A 61 -5.52 1.50 -9.69
CA HIS A 61 -6.32 0.62 -8.83
C HIS A 61 -7.48 1.37 -8.18
N ASN A 62 -8.63 0.72 -8.07
CA ASN A 62 -9.80 1.26 -7.38
C ASN A 62 -9.97 0.59 -6.02
N GLY A 63 -9.97 1.36 -4.94
CA GLY A 63 -10.21 0.85 -3.59
C GLY A 63 -9.14 1.27 -2.59
N GLU A 64 -9.23 0.67 -1.39
CA GLU A 64 -8.28 0.83 -0.29
C GLU A 64 -7.16 -0.18 -0.41
N TYR A 65 -5.92 0.31 -0.49
CA TYR A 65 -4.75 -0.55 -0.54
C TYR A 65 -3.71 -0.12 0.49
N VAL A 66 -3.07 -1.12 1.10
CA VAL A 66 -1.87 -0.92 1.91
C VAL A 66 -0.66 -0.97 0.99
N LEU A 67 0.14 0.09 0.98
CA LEU A 67 1.38 0.13 0.20
C LEU A 67 2.51 -0.49 1.01
N ILE A 68 3.19 -1.48 0.40
CA ILE A 68 4.35 -2.14 0.99
C ILE A 68 5.52 -1.97 0.03
N ALA A 69 6.61 -1.36 0.51
CA ALA A 69 7.83 -1.22 -0.28
C ALA A 69 8.49 -2.59 -0.51
N GLU A 70 8.76 -2.92 -1.78
CA GLU A 70 9.37 -4.19 -2.19
C GLU A 70 10.81 -4.33 -1.66
N ASP A 71 11.62 -3.28 -1.81
CA ASP A 71 13.04 -3.27 -1.43
C ASP A 71 13.31 -2.59 -0.07
N GLY A 72 12.28 -2.51 0.77
CA GLY A 72 12.35 -1.77 2.04
C GLY A 72 12.26 -0.25 1.86
N THR A 73 11.87 0.43 2.94
CA THR A 73 11.73 1.88 3.01
C THR A 73 12.60 2.39 4.17
N GLN A 74 13.16 3.59 4.02
CA GLN A 74 13.95 4.22 5.09
C GLN A 74 13.08 4.59 6.31
N SER A 75 11.76 4.75 6.11
CA SER A 75 10.77 4.98 7.17
C SER A 75 9.36 4.62 6.67
N ALA A 76 8.72 3.61 7.25
CA ALA A 76 7.30 3.32 7.03
C ALA A 76 6.46 4.01 8.12
N ASN A 77 5.44 4.78 7.73
CA ASN A 77 4.50 5.40 8.67
C ASN A 77 3.10 4.87 8.42
N SER A 78 2.22 4.89 9.43
CA SER A 78 0.83 4.42 9.29
C SER A 78 -0.03 5.20 8.29
N SER A 79 0.52 6.26 7.69
CA SER A 79 -0.06 7.05 6.60
C SER A 79 0.10 6.41 5.21
N ASP A 80 0.72 5.23 5.12
CA ASP A 80 0.99 4.52 3.85
C ASP A 80 -0.21 3.66 3.38
N ILE A 81 -1.40 3.89 3.96
CA ILE A 81 -2.68 3.35 3.51
C ILE A 81 -3.29 4.40 2.57
N ASP A 82 -3.50 4.05 1.29
CA ASP A 82 -3.93 5.01 0.26
C ASP A 82 -5.13 4.52 -0.55
N HIS A 83 -5.91 5.48 -1.06
CA HIS A 83 -6.95 5.28 -2.06
C HIS A 83 -6.91 6.47 -3.02
N PRO A 84 -6.87 6.27 -4.35
CA PRO A 84 -6.50 5.09 -5.16
C PRO A 84 -5.00 5.07 -5.56
N ILE A 85 -4.45 3.90 -5.89
CA ILE A 85 -3.03 3.76 -6.28
C ILE A 85 -2.76 4.51 -7.61
N PRO A 86 -1.87 5.52 -7.63
CA PRO A 86 -1.58 6.40 -8.78
C PRO A 86 -1.12 5.63 -10.04
N ILE A 87 -1.20 6.30 -11.20
CA ILE A 87 -0.57 5.85 -12.46
C ILE A 87 0.92 6.13 -12.41
#